data_AF-A0A0H3NV18-F1
#
_entry.id   AF-A0A0H3NV18-F1
#
_cell.length_a   1.000
_cell.length_b   1.000
_cell.length_c   1.000
_cell.angle_alpha   90.00
_cell.angle_beta   90.00
_cell.angle_gamma   90.00
#
_symmetry.space_group_name_H-M   'P 1'
#
loop_
_entity.id
_entity.type
_entity.pdbx_description
1 polymer ?
#
loop_
_entity_poly.entity_id
_entity_poly.type
_entity_poly.pdbx_seq_one_letter_code
_entity_poly.pdbx_strand_id
1 'polypeptide(L)'
;MVFGRGERKAMSMALMDRALQSREYNENVASPAQDEEFVLSHADNVEAAGFVSHLKLPHYVDFQAELELLKRLRREYLSAAAEQQEPRHD
;
A
#
# COMPACT_ATOMS: atom_id res chain seq x y z
N MET A 1 14.96 7.87 -23.39
CA MET A 1 14.89 7.31 -24.76
C MET A 1 13.76 6.28 -24.82
N VAL A 2 13.01 6.18 -25.92
CA VAL A 2 11.94 5.19 -26.12
C VAL A 2 12.06 4.56 -27.51
N PHE A 3 11.63 3.31 -27.67
CA PHE A 3 11.52 2.68 -28.98
C PHE A 3 10.28 3.20 -29.74
N GLY A 4 10.41 3.34 -31.05
CA GLY A 4 9.30 3.74 -31.94
C GLY A 4 8.79 5.16 -31.70
N ARG A 5 7.51 5.41 -32.03
CA ARG A 5 6.85 6.72 -31.91
C ARG A 5 6.14 6.91 -30.56
N GLY A 6 6.88 6.73 -29.48
CA GLY A 6 6.37 6.77 -28.09
C GLY A 6 6.43 8.14 -27.43
N GLU A 7 6.00 9.21 -28.10
CA GLU A 7 6.25 10.61 -27.68
C GLU A 7 5.79 10.91 -26.25
N ARG A 8 4.57 10.51 -25.88
CA ARG A 8 4.07 10.71 -24.50
C ARG A 8 4.94 10.02 -23.47
N LYS A 9 5.40 8.79 -23.73
CA LYS A 9 6.30 8.07 -22.82
C LYS A 9 7.65 8.79 -22.73
N ALA A 10 8.19 9.27 -23.85
CA ALA A 10 9.43 10.03 -23.84
C ALA A 10 9.32 11.32 -23.01
N MET A 11 8.24 12.08 -23.19
CA MET A 11 7.96 13.30 -22.42
C MET A 11 7.80 12.99 -20.92
N SER A 12 7.00 11.98 -20.57
CA SER A 12 6.84 11.56 -19.17
C SER A 12 8.17 11.15 -18.53
N MET A 13 9.00 10.36 -19.24
CA MET A 13 10.30 9.94 -18.74
C MET A 13 11.25 11.13 -18.52
N ALA A 14 11.25 12.13 -19.40
CA ALA A 14 12.07 13.34 -19.23
C ALA A 14 11.61 14.20 -18.04
N LEU A 15 10.30 14.31 -17.83
CA LEU A 15 9.74 15.02 -16.66
C LEU A 15 10.10 14.29 -15.35
N MET A 16 10.01 12.96 -15.33
CA MET A 16 10.39 12.16 -14.16
C MET A 16 11.89 12.23 -13.89
N ASP A 17 12.73 12.17 -14.92
CA ASP A 17 14.18 12.33 -14.78
C ASP A 17 14.53 13.64 -14.06
N ARG A 18 13.96 14.77 -14.50
CA ARG A 18 14.17 16.05 -13.81
C ARG A 18 13.62 16.07 -12.39
N ALA A 19 12.48 15.44 -12.13
CA ALA A 19 11.88 15.41 -10.79
C ALA A 19 12.74 14.61 -9.79
N LEU A 20 13.37 13.52 -10.25
CA LEU A 20 14.23 12.66 -9.43
C LEU A 20 15.62 13.25 -9.16
N GLN A 21 16.07 14.21 -9.96
CA GLN A 21 17.29 14.98 -9.70
C GLN A 21 17.16 16.00 -8.54
N SER A 22 16.04 15.99 -7.79
CA SER A 22 15.79 16.92 -6.68
C SER A 22 16.96 17.00 -5.67
N ARG A 23 17.56 15.85 -5.33
CA ARG A 23 18.73 15.77 -4.43
C ARG A 23 19.97 16.47 -5.01
N GLU A 24 20.22 16.33 -6.31
CA GLU A 24 21.38 16.94 -6.99
C GLU A 24 21.27 18.46 -7.05
N TYR A 25 20.05 18.99 -7.13
CA TYR A 25 19.77 20.43 -7.14
C TYR A 25 19.45 21.01 -5.75
N ASN A 26 19.59 20.23 -4.66
CA ASN A 26 19.21 20.62 -3.30
C ASN A 26 17.76 21.14 -3.17
N GLU A 27 16.84 20.50 -3.90
CA GLU A 27 15.41 20.78 -3.83
C GLU A 27 14.76 19.94 -2.74
N ASN A 28 13.82 20.54 -2.00
CA ASN A 28 13.00 19.79 -1.05
C ASN A 28 12.01 18.90 -1.82
N VAL A 29 11.84 17.67 -1.34
CA VAL A 29 10.80 16.75 -1.83
C VAL A 29 9.45 17.28 -1.37
N ALA A 30 8.66 17.82 -2.31
CA ALA A 30 7.34 18.40 -2.06
C ALA A 30 6.21 17.57 -2.69
N SER A 31 6.56 16.59 -3.52
CA SER A 31 5.61 15.78 -4.30
C SER A 31 6.10 14.33 -4.41
N PRO A 32 5.20 13.33 -4.51
CA PRO A 32 5.57 11.94 -4.76
C PRO A 32 6.42 11.74 -6.02
N ALA A 33 6.29 12.62 -7.02
CA ALA A 33 7.10 12.54 -8.23
C ALA A 33 8.61 12.81 -8.01
N GLN A 34 8.98 13.43 -6.89
CA GLN A 34 10.36 13.72 -6.51
C GLN A 34 10.92 12.70 -5.51
N ASP A 35 10.07 11.80 -5.01
CA ASP A 35 10.45 10.73 -4.09
C ASP A 35 10.92 9.51 -4.91
N GLU A 36 12.22 9.31 -4.92
CA GLU A 36 12.89 8.25 -5.68
C GLU A 36 12.42 6.85 -5.27
N GLU A 37 12.27 6.58 -3.97
CA GLU A 37 11.85 5.27 -3.49
C GLU A 37 10.40 4.99 -3.91
N PHE A 38 9.51 5.96 -3.72
CA PHE A 38 8.11 5.82 -4.08
C PHE A 38 7.93 5.60 -5.59
N VAL A 39 8.63 6.37 -6.43
CA VAL A 39 8.51 6.27 -7.89
C VAL A 39 9.09 4.94 -8.40
N LEU A 40 10.32 4.60 -8.03
CA LEU A 40 11.01 3.45 -8.61
C LEU A 40 10.43 2.12 -8.14
N SER A 41 9.89 2.04 -6.91
CA SER A 41 9.23 0.83 -6.39
C SER A 41 7.87 0.53 -7.02
N HIS A 42 7.24 1.48 -7.72
CA HIS A 42 5.90 1.32 -8.30
C HIS A 42 5.81 1.56 -9.82
N ALA A 43 6.94 1.86 -10.48
CA ALA A 43 6.95 2.21 -11.90
C ALA A 43 6.85 0.99 -12.85
N ASP A 44 7.34 -0.18 -12.45
CA ASP A 44 7.29 -1.38 -13.28
C ASP A 44 5.91 -2.02 -13.22
N ASN A 45 5.21 -1.99 -14.36
CA ASN A 45 3.88 -2.56 -14.45
C ASN A 45 3.87 -4.09 -14.45
N VAL A 46 4.97 -4.76 -14.81
CA VAL A 46 5.06 -6.22 -14.79
C VAL A 46 5.00 -6.68 -13.33
N GLU A 47 5.78 -6.04 -12.47
CA GLU A 47 5.77 -6.28 -11.04
C GLU A 47 4.43 -5.85 -10.42
N ALA A 48 3.98 -4.61 -10.66
CA ALA A 48 2.77 -4.08 -10.05
C ALA A 48 1.51 -4.86 -10.45
N ALA A 49 1.37 -5.20 -11.74
CA ALA A 49 0.24 -6.01 -12.20
C ALA A 49 0.32 -7.45 -11.68
N GLY A 50 1.53 -8.01 -11.60
CA GLY A 50 1.78 -9.31 -10.97
C GLY A 50 1.27 -9.32 -9.54
N PHE A 51 1.69 -8.33 -8.74
CA PHE A 51 1.24 -8.16 -7.37
C PHE A 51 -0.28 -7.99 -7.29
N VAL A 52 -0.91 -7.05 -7.98
CA VAL A 52 -2.37 -6.90 -7.88
C VAL A 52 -3.12 -8.17 -8.31
N SER A 53 -2.61 -8.87 -9.33
CA SER A 53 -3.23 -10.11 -9.81
C SER A 53 -3.06 -11.29 -8.85
N HIS A 54 -2.03 -11.28 -7.99
CA HIS A 54 -1.80 -12.35 -7.03
C HIS A 54 -2.97 -12.49 -6.08
N LEU A 55 -3.68 -11.40 -5.75
CA LEU A 55 -4.86 -11.39 -4.86
C LEU A 55 -5.99 -12.34 -5.29
N LYS A 56 -6.03 -12.74 -6.57
CA LYS A 56 -7.00 -13.72 -7.08
C LYS A 56 -6.64 -15.16 -6.72
N LEU A 57 -5.39 -15.42 -6.35
CA LEU A 57 -4.96 -16.73 -5.89
C LEU A 57 -5.60 -17.05 -4.53
N PRO A 58 -5.62 -18.32 -4.11
CA PRO A 58 -6.23 -18.70 -2.84
C PRO A 58 -5.47 -18.12 -1.64
N HIS A 59 -6.14 -17.27 -0.84
CA HIS A 59 -5.63 -16.72 0.44
C HIS A 59 -6.41 -17.23 1.65
N TYR A 60 -6.97 -18.44 1.57
CA TYR A 60 -7.86 -18.96 2.62
C TYR A 60 -7.15 -19.18 3.95
N VAL A 61 -5.84 -19.48 3.95
CA VAL A 61 -5.06 -19.69 5.19
C VAL A 61 -4.90 -18.37 5.93
N ASP A 62 -4.41 -17.33 5.28
CA ASP A 62 -4.25 -16.00 5.88
C ASP A 62 -5.61 -15.43 6.32
N PHE A 63 -6.64 -15.59 5.47
CA PHE A 63 -8.00 -15.16 5.80
C PHE A 63 -8.58 -15.89 7.02
N GLN A 64 -8.28 -17.19 7.18
CA GLN A 64 -8.70 -17.95 8.35
C GLN A 64 -8.02 -17.47 9.63
N ALA A 65 -6.72 -17.15 9.58
CA ALA A 65 -5.99 -16.60 10.72
C ALA A 65 -6.58 -15.24 11.18
N GLU A 66 -6.87 -14.35 10.22
CA GLU A 66 -7.51 -13.06 10.50
C GLU A 66 -8.93 -13.22 11.06
N LEU A 67 -9.73 -14.16 10.53
CA LEU A 67 -11.05 -14.46 11.05
C LEU A 67 -11.02 -15.01 12.47
N GLU A 68 -10.02 -15.83 12.81
CA GLU A 68 -9.84 -16.35 14.16
C GLU A 68 -9.54 -15.21 15.16
N LEU A 69 -8.62 -14.31 14.79
CA LEU A 69 -8.31 -13.11 15.55
C LEU A 69 -9.56 -12.25 15.78
N LEU A 70 -10.33 -11.98 14.72
CA LEU A 70 -11.56 -11.19 14.79
C LEU A 70 -12.59 -11.83 15.73
N LYS A 71 -12.77 -13.16 15.67
CA LYS A 71 -13.69 -13.90 16.55
C LYS A 71 -13.25 -13.83 18.01
N ARG A 72 -11.94 -13.86 18.28
CA ARG A 72 -11.40 -13.69 19.63
C ARG A 72 -11.68 -12.29 20.18
N LEU A 73 -11.34 -11.25 19.42
CA LEU A 73 -11.60 -9.85 19.81
C LEU A 73 -13.09 -9.60 20.08
N ARG A 74 -13.98 -10.17 19.25
CA ARG A 74 -15.43 -10.06 19.48
C ARG A 74 -15.88 -10.73 20.77
N ARG A 75 -15.32 -11.90 21.12
CA ARG A 75 -15.65 -12.58 22.39
C ARG A 75 -15.18 -11.77 23.60
N GLU A 76 -13.96 -11.26 23.55
CA GLU A 76 -13.38 -10.42 24.62
C GLU A 76 -14.19 -9.13 24.82
N TYR A 77 -14.63 -8.49 23.74
CA TYR A 77 -15.50 -7.31 23.82
C TYR A 77 -16.85 -7.64 24.48
N LEU A 78 -17.49 -8.76 24.09
CA LEU A 78 -18.78 -9.16 24.64
C LEU A 78 -18.69 -9.58 26.11
N SER A 79 -17.61 -10.25 26.53
CA SER A 79 -17.40 -10.61 27.94
C SER A 79 -17.16 -9.37 28.79
N ALA A 80 -16.33 -8.43 28.32
CA ALA A 80 -16.09 -7.17 29.04
C ALA A 80 -17.36 -6.31 29.14
N ALA A 81 -18.20 -6.31 28.10
CA ALA A 81 -19.49 -5.62 28.13
C ALA A 81 -20.48 -6.27 29.12
N ALA A 82 -20.46 -7.60 29.25
CA ALA A 82 -21.30 -8.33 30.20
C ALA A 82 -20.86 -8.11 31.66
N GLU A 83 -19.56 -8.08 31.94
CA GLU A 83 -19.00 -7.80 33.28
C GLU A 83 -19.31 -6.37 33.75
N GLN A 84 -19.40 -5.39 32.83
CA GLN A 84 -19.83 -4.02 33.15
C GLN A 84 -21.33 -3.90 33.42
N GLN A 85 -22.12 -4.93 33.09
CA GLN A 85 -23.57 -4.94 33.22
C GLN A 85 -24.06 -5.74 34.44
N GLU A 86 -23.17 -6.39 35.20
CA GLU A 86 -23.51 -6.96 36.50
C GLU A 86 -23.84 -5.81 37.48
N PRO A 87 -25.07 -5.76 38.03
CA PRO A 87 -25.42 -4.73 38.99
C PRO A 87 -24.60 -4.97 40.25
N ARG A 88 -23.83 -3.95 40.65
CA ARG A 88 -23.20 -3.89 41.97
C ARG A 88 -24.31 -3.98 43.01
N HIS A 89 -24.54 -5.19 43.50
CA HIS A 89 -25.52 -5.48 44.53
C HIS A 89 -24.88 -5.10 45.87
N ASP A 90 -25.14 -3.85 46.29
CA ASP A 90 -25.02 -3.44 47.69
C ASP A 90 -26.16 -4.07 48.52
#